data_AF-A0A9E5E5B3-F1
#
_entry.id   AF-A0A9E5E5B3-F1
#
_cell.length_a   1.000
_cell.length_b   1.000
_cell.length_c   1.000
_cell.angle_alpha   90.00
_cell.angle_beta   90.00
_cell.angle_gamma   90.00
#
_symmetry.space_group_name_H-M   'P 1'
#
loop_
_entity.id
_entity.type
_entity.pdbx_description
1 polymer ?
#
loop_
_entity_poly.entity_id
_entity_poly.type
_entity_poly.pdbx_seq_one_letter_code
_entity_poly.pdbx_strand_id
1 'polypeptide(L)'
;MLRFHLPPNLASAAPRDAIAIKVDLDLSAGAPPAELIPALVLLERWSGAQSPPKIIQLNRARLRDLLAALKGQPVFFWVNSPSTPIAWNDDALSGVSIFLSAPASLARPAPSPTPRVVQRPAGTQLGIDGSEHFLAVTLPSRENPAYNTLLTLLKENSFVLEPSNRTWWLRDRHKTLNFLSAHLARLRDLFCADFTPNFEKNTAHLRVAEIAADVAETGDSFSVTLALRAGSADESTLRTAVATNRSYLESDGKVFLFDK
;
A
#
# COMPACT_ATOMS: atom_id res chain seq x y z
N MET A 1 -18.97 9.90 -27.80
CA MET A 1 -18.03 8.97 -28.46
C MET A 1 -16.83 8.71 -27.55
N LEU A 2 -16.44 7.44 -27.38
CA LEU A 2 -15.29 7.01 -26.56
C LEU A 2 -14.10 6.68 -27.48
N ARG A 3 -12.92 7.19 -27.17
CA ARG A 3 -11.68 6.91 -27.90
C ARG A 3 -10.52 6.67 -26.93
N PHE A 4 -9.69 5.69 -27.28
CA PHE A 4 -8.46 5.35 -26.57
C PHE A 4 -7.26 5.64 -27.46
N HIS A 5 -6.38 6.51 -26.98
CA HIS A 5 -5.16 6.88 -27.69
C HIS A 5 -3.97 6.18 -27.03
N LEU A 6 -3.38 5.23 -27.77
CA LEU A 6 -2.21 4.46 -27.37
C LEU A 6 -0.92 5.23 -27.64
N PRO A 7 0.08 5.11 -26.74
CA PRO A 7 1.29 5.89 -26.87
C PRO A 7 2.20 5.28 -27.96
N PRO A 8 2.92 6.10 -28.74
CA PRO A 8 3.75 5.60 -29.84
C PRO A 8 4.95 4.77 -29.34
N ASN A 9 5.31 4.91 -28.07
CA ASN A 9 6.38 4.15 -27.41
C ASN A 9 5.86 2.86 -26.72
N LEU A 10 4.73 2.31 -27.18
CA LEU A 10 4.12 1.11 -26.58
C LEU A 10 5.13 -0.05 -26.43
N ALA A 11 6.01 -0.25 -27.41
CA ALA A 11 7.04 -1.30 -27.38
C ALA A 11 8.01 -1.18 -26.17
N SER A 12 8.31 0.03 -25.72
CA SER A 12 9.19 0.28 -24.57
C SER A 12 8.43 0.46 -23.26
N ALA A 13 7.17 0.90 -23.32
CA ALA A 13 6.29 1.07 -22.16
C ALA A 13 5.70 -0.27 -21.67
N ALA A 14 5.37 -1.19 -22.57
CA ALA A 14 4.73 -2.46 -22.24
C ALA A 14 5.59 -3.36 -21.32
N PRO A 15 6.91 -3.55 -21.54
CA PRO A 15 7.74 -4.36 -20.64
C PRO A 15 7.85 -3.81 -19.21
N ARG A 16 7.61 -2.49 -19.03
CA ARG A 16 7.67 -1.80 -17.73
C ARG A 16 6.30 -1.70 -17.06
N ASP A 17 5.27 -2.26 -17.68
CA ASP A 17 3.88 -2.20 -17.20
C ASP A 17 3.41 -0.76 -16.90
N ALA A 18 3.89 0.19 -17.71
CA ALA A 18 3.67 1.63 -17.55
C ALA A 18 3.13 2.27 -18.84
N ILE A 19 1.99 1.77 -19.33
CA ILE A 19 1.38 2.20 -20.60
C ILE A 19 0.41 3.35 -20.33
N ALA A 20 0.80 4.57 -20.67
CA ALA A 20 -0.07 5.74 -20.55
C ALA A 20 -1.03 5.83 -21.75
N ILE A 21 -2.33 5.75 -21.48
CA ILE A 21 -3.39 5.82 -22.48
C ILE A 21 -4.19 7.09 -22.24
N LYS A 22 -4.42 7.88 -23.30
CA LYS A 22 -5.34 9.02 -23.24
C LYS A 22 -6.76 8.53 -23.56
N VAL A 23 -7.71 8.92 -22.72
CA VAL A 23 -9.13 8.55 -22.85
C VAL A 23 -9.91 9.81 -23.20
N ASP A 24 -10.55 9.81 -24.35
CA ASP A 24 -11.47 10.87 -24.77
C ASP A 24 -12.89 10.30 -24.72
N LEU A 25 -13.72 10.80 -23.80
CA LEU A 25 -15.12 10.45 -23.67
C LEU A 25 -15.98 11.70 -23.87
N ASP A 26 -16.83 11.65 -24.89
CA ASP A 26 -17.86 12.66 -25.13
C ASP A 26 -19.26 12.06 -24.90
N LEU A 27 -20.00 12.57 -23.92
CA LEU A 27 -21.37 12.13 -23.60
C LEU A 27 -22.43 13.10 -24.13
N SER A 28 -22.03 14.16 -24.84
CA SER A 28 -22.93 15.21 -25.34
C SER A 28 -23.91 14.72 -26.41
N ALA A 29 -23.61 13.58 -27.03
CA ALA A 29 -24.41 12.96 -28.08
C ALA A 29 -25.44 11.92 -27.56
N GLY A 30 -25.55 11.72 -26.24
CA GLY A 30 -26.47 10.76 -25.63
C GLY A 30 -25.78 9.59 -24.92
N ALA A 31 -26.57 8.61 -24.48
CA ALA A 31 -26.08 7.44 -23.75
C ALA A 31 -25.10 6.60 -24.61
N PRO A 32 -23.99 6.10 -24.03
CA PRO A 32 -23.02 5.30 -24.77
C PRO A 32 -23.66 3.98 -25.24
N PRO A 33 -23.30 3.50 -26.46
CA PRO A 33 -23.71 2.18 -26.94
C PRO A 33 -23.38 1.06 -25.94
N ALA A 34 -24.21 0.02 -25.93
CA ALA A 34 -24.06 -1.09 -24.99
C ALA A 34 -22.70 -1.80 -25.10
N GLU A 35 -22.09 -1.81 -26.29
CA GLU A 35 -20.77 -2.44 -26.49
C GLU A 35 -19.63 -1.70 -25.77
N LEU A 36 -19.83 -0.44 -25.38
CA LEU A 36 -18.82 0.37 -24.69
C LEU A 36 -18.94 0.32 -23.16
N ILE A 37 -20.06 -0.18 -22.63
CA ILE A 37 -20.32 -0.26 -21.19
C ILE A 37 -19.24 -1.05 -20.45
N PRO A 38 -18.79 -2.23 -20.92
CA PRO A 38 -17.75 -3.00 -20.21
C PRO A 38 -16.45 -2.22 -20.00
N ALA A 39 -16.06 -1.40 -20.98
CA ALA A 39 -14.86 -0.56 -20.88
C ALA A 39 -15.04 0.59 -19.87
N LEU A 40 -16.21 1.21 -19.81
CA LEU A 40 -16.50 2.27 -18.84
C LEU A 40 -16.46 1.74 -17.41
N VAL A 41 -17.00 0.55 -17.17
CA VAL A 41 -16.93 -0.13 -15.87
C VAL A 41 -15.48 -0.43 -15.45
N LEU A 42 -14.64 -0.88 -16.40
CA LEU A 42 -13.21 -1.09 -16.13
C LEU A 42 -12.49 0.22 -15.78
N LEU A 43 -12.77 1.31 -16.51
CA LEU A 43 -12.18 2.62 -16.25
C LEU A 43 -12.61 3.21 -14.90
N GLU A 44 -13.88 3.10 -14.54
CA GLU A 44 -14.40 3.50 -13.22
C GLU A 44 -13.69 2.71 -12.11
N ARG A 45 -13.60 1.38 -12.26
CA ARG A 45 -12.93 0.50 -11.29
C ARG A 45 -11.45 0.84 -11.09
N TRP A 46 -10.75 1.24 -12.16
CA TRP A 46 -9.31 1.56 -12.07
C TRP A 46 -9.02 2.99 -11.63
N SER A 47 -9.91 3.94 -11.93
CA SER A 47 -9.74 5.35 -11.58
C SER A 47 -10.34 5.72 -10.23
N GLY A 48 -11.31 4.95 -9.73
CA GLY A 48 -12.08 5.28 -8.54
C GLY A 48 -12.97 6.51 -8.70
N ALA A 49 -13.14 7.00 -9.93
CA ALA A 49 -13.91 8.19 -10.26
C ALA A 49 -15.06 7.83 -11.22
N GLN A 50 -16.20 8.50 -11.03
CA GLN A 50 -17.41 8.29 -11.84
C GLN A 50 -17.22 8.75 -13.30
N SER A 51 -16.26 9.65 -13.54
CA SER A 51 -15.85 10.08 -14.88
C SER A 51 -14.44 9.56 -15.18
N PRO A 52 -14.19 8.95 -16.35
CA PRO A 52 -12.88 8.44 -16.69
C PRO A 52 -11.84 9.57 -16.78
N PRO A 53 -10.62 9.36 -16.27
CA PRO A 53 -9.58 10.37 -16.33
C PRO A 53 -9.11 10.57 -17.79
N LYS A 54 -8.72 11.81 -18.14
CA LYS A 54 -8.21 12.13 -19.49
C LYS A 54 -6.98 11.29 -19.87
N ILE A 55 -6.18 10.88 -18.89
CA ILE A 55 -5.03 9.99 -19.08
C ILE A 55 -5.03 8.97 -17.94
N ILE A 56 -4.81 7.70 -18.27
CA ILE A 56 -4.69 6.60 -17.32
C ILE A 56 -3.45 5.75 -17.64
N GLN A 57 -2.70 5.35 -16.61
CA GLN A 57 -1.59 4.42 -16.77
C GLN A 57 -2.06 2.98 -16.51
N LEU A 58 -1.93 2.12 -17.51
CA LEU A 58 -2.28 0.70 -17.43
C LEU A 58 -1.03 -0.18 -17.48
N ASN A 59 -1.11 -1.33 -16.81
CA ASN A 59 -0.19 -2.44 -17.06
C ASN A 59 -0.69 -3.30 -18.24
N ARG A 60 0.12 -4.25 -18.70
CA ARG A 60 -0.25 -5.12 -19.84
C ARG A 60 -1.50 -5.95 -19.56
N ALA A 61 -1.74 -6.37 -18.33
CA ALA A 61 -2.93 -7.16 -17.97
C ALA A 61 -4.21 -6.32 -18.13
N ARG A 62 -4.24 -5.12 -17.55
CA ARG A 62 -5.39 -4.19 -17.67
C ARG A 62 -5.63 -3.77 -19.11
N LEU A 63 -4.57 -3.55 -19.90
CA LEU A 63 -4.73 -3.26 -21.32
C LEU A 63 -5.29 -4.47 -22.09
N ARG A 64 -4.91 -5.71 -21.75
CA ARG A 64 -5.56 -6.91 -22.33
C ARG A 64 -7.03 -7.01 -21.95
N ASP A 65 -7.38 -6.75 -20.70
CA ASP A 65 -8.78 -6.76 -20.25
C ASP A 65 -9.60 -5.69 -21.00
N LEU A 66 -9.01 -4.51 -21.23
CA LEU A 66 -9.62 -3.44 -22.02
C LEU A 66 -9.81 -3.83 -23.50
N LEU A 67 -8.82 -4.48 -24.11
CA LEU A 67 -8.92 -4.98 -25.49
C LEU A 67 -9.99 -6.07 -25.60
N ALA A 68 -10.05 -7.01 -24.65
CA ALA A 68 -11.06 -8.06 -24.64
C ALA A 68 -12.48 -7.50 -24.49
N ALA A 69 -12.65 -6.49 -23.64
CA ALA A 69 -13.92 -5.79 -23.44
C ALA A 69 -14.41 -5.01 -24.67
N LEU A 70 -13.49 -4.57 -25.55
CA LEU A 70 -13.76 -3.73 -26.72
C LEU A 70 -13.41 -4.42 -28.04
N LYS A 71 -13.43 -5.75 -28.03
CA LYS A 71 -13.06 -6.55 -29.19
C LYS A 71 -13.89 -6.17 -30.42
N GLY A 72 -13.22 -5.91 -31.53
CA GLY A 72 -13.84 -5.53 -32.80
C GLY A 72 -14.32 -4.06 -32.87
N GLN A 73 -14.20 -3.28 -31.80
CA GLN A 73 -14.66 -1.90 -31.78
C GLN A 73 -13.58 -0.94 -32.34
N PRO A 74 -13.92 0.00 -33.24
CA PRO A 74 -12.97 0.94 -33.85
C PRO A 74 -12.67 2.15 -32.94
N VAL A 75 -12.32 1.88 -31.67
CA VAL A 75 -12.14 2.90 -30.63
C VAL A 75 -10.68 3.13 -30.24
N PHE A 76 -9.75 2.33 -30.76
CA PHE A 76 -8.31 2.45 -30.48
C PHE A 76 -7.60 3.22 -31.59
N PHE A 77 -6.79 4.19 -31.20
CA PHE A 77 -6.04 5.08 -32.09
C PHE A 77 -4.62 5.20 -31.57
N TRP A 78 -3.67 5.49 -32.46
CA TRP A 78 -2.35 5.95 -32.00
C TRP A 78 -2.39 7.44 -31.70
N VAL A 79 -1.64 7.90 -30.70
CA VAL A 79 -1.50 9.35 -30.41
C VAL A 79 -0.97 10.12 -31.62
N ASN A 80 -0.06 9.53 -32.40
CA ASN A 80 0.51 10.12 -33.61
C ASN A 80 -0.36 9.90 -34.87
N SER A 81 -1.46 9.17 -34.78
CA SER A 81 -2.40 8.96 -35.88
C SER A 81 -3.85 8.88 -35.35
N PRO A 82 -4.39 10.00 -34.82
CA PRO A 82 -5.65 10.01 -34.09
C PRO A 82 -6.90 9.92 -34.98
N SER A 83 -6.74 10.03 -36.31
CA SER A 83 -7.84 9.97 -37.28
C SER A 83 -8.11 8.57 -37.83
N THR A 84 -7.16 7.65 -37.70
CA THR A 84 -7.26 6.30 -38.27
C THR A 84 -7.33 5.28 -37.14
N PRO A 85 -8.45 4.56 -36.98
CA PRO A 85 -8.55 3.52 -35.97
C PRO A 85 -7.60 2.37 -36.30
N ILE A 86 -7.04 1.77 -35.26
CA ILE A 86 -6.15 0.62 -35.39
C ILE A 86 -6.98 -0.60 -35.79
N ALA A 87 -6.55 -1.30 -36.84
CA ALA A 87 -7.27 -2.45 -37.37
C ALA A 87 -7.19 -3.66 -36.42
N TRP A 88 -8.32 -4.34 -36.25
CA TRP A 88 -8.40 -5.65 -35.63
C TRP A 88 -8.11 -6.75 -36.66
N ASN A 89 -7.21 -7.66 -36.32
CA ASN A 89 -6.98 -8.92 -37.04
C ASN A 89 -7.49 -10.04 -36.13
N ASP A 90 -8.70 -10.52 -36.40
CA ASP A 90 -9.45 -11.46 -35.54
C ASP A 90 -9.57 -10.93 -34.09
N ASP A 91 -8.75 -11.47 -33.19
CA ASP A 91 -8.75 -11.18 -31.75
C ASP A 91 -7.59 -10.24 -31.35
N ALA A 92 -6.73 -9.88 -32.30
CA ALA A 92 -5.51 -9.11 -32.07
C ALA A 92 -5.59 -7.72 -32.67
N LEU A 93 -5.30 -6.70 -31.86
CA LEU A 93 -5.20 -5.32 -32.32
C LEU A 93 -3.82 -5.11 -32.97
N SER A 94 -3.82 -4.69 -34.24
CA SER A 94 -2.61 -4.57 -35.08
C SER A 94 -1.54 -3.69 -34.44
N GLY A 95 -0.32 -4.21 -34.30
CA GLY A 95 0.80 -3.46 -33.70
C GLY A 95 0.66 -3.18 -32.19
N VAL A 96 -0.38 -3.71 -31.54
CA VAL A 96 -0.62 -3.54 -30.10
C VAL A 96 -0.50 -4.89 -29.40
N SER A 97 -1.27 -5.89 -29.83
CA SER A 97 -1.31 -7.20 -29.18
C SER A 97 0.05 -7.91 -29.13
N ILE A 98 0.93 -7.63 -30.11
CA ILE A 98 2.30 -8.17 -30.15
C ILE A 98 3.14 -7.77 -28.91
N PHE A 99 2.85 -6.62 -28.30
CA PHE A 99 3.55 -6.11 -27.12
C PHE A 99 2.86 -6.50 -25.81
N LEU A 100 1.66 -7.10 -25.89
CA LEU A 100 0.85 -7.49 -24.74
C LEU A 100 0.88 -8.99 -24.49
N SER A 101 1.37 -9.77 -25.44
CA SER A 101 1.74 -11.17 -25.21
C SER A 101 2.62 -11.25 -23.98
N ALA A 102 2.26 -12.13 -23.05
CA ALA A 102 3.24 -12.60 -22.09
C ALA A 102 4.44 -13.11 -22.91
N PRO A 103 5.69 -12.76 -22.56
CA PRO A 103 6.83 -13.33 -23.26
C PRO A 103 6.60 -14.84 -23.28
N ALA A 104 6.54 -15.42 -24.49
CA ALA A 104 6.53 -16.85 -24.65
C ALA A 104 7.69 -17.34 -23.80
N SER A 105 7.37 -18.11 -22.76
CA SER A 105 8.37 -18.84 -22.02
C SER A 105 8.97 -19.78 -23.05
N LEU A 106 10.03 -19.34 -23.72
CA LEU A 106 10.96 -20.24 -24.35
C LEU A 106 11.31 -21.18 -23.22
N ALA A 107 10.84 -22.42 -23.35
CA ALA A 107 11.24 -23.55 -22.54
C ALA A 107 12.76 -23.73 -22.74
N ARG A 108 13.53 -22.85 -22.11
CA ARG A 108 14.82 -23.21 -21.57
C ARG A 108 14.50 -24.36 -20.62
N PRO A 109 15.19 -25.52 -20.72
CA PRO A 109 15.01 -26.56 -19.71
C PRO A 109 15.08 -25.83 -18.38
N ALA A 110 14.00 -25.94 -17.61
CA ALA A 110 13.91 -25.21 -16.36
C ALA A 110 15.22 -25.52 -15.64
N PRO A 111 16.08 -24.53 -15.30
CA PRO A 111 16.74 -24.72 -14.04
C PRO A 111 15.56 -24.94 -13.11
N SER A 112 15.52 -26.11 -12.47
CA SER A 112 14.60 -26.39 -11.37
C SER A 112 14.35 -25.08 -10.65
N PRO A 113 13.13 -24.72 -10.25
CA PRO A 113 12.92 -23.53 -9.45
C PRO A 113 13.73 -23.74 -8.16
N THR A 114 15.02 -23.41 -8.17
CA THR A 114 15.60 -22.66 -7.12
C THR A 114 14.74 -21.43 -7.18
N PRO A 115 13.82 -21.28 -6.21
CA PRO A 115 13.29 -19.96 -6.04
C PRO A 115 14.56 -19.10 -5.94
N ARG A 116 14.60 -17.93 -6.56
CA ARG A 116 15.37 -16.89 -5.91
C ARG A 116 14.60 -16.59 -4.63
N VAL A 117 14.67 -17.55 -3.69
CA VAL A 117 14.79 -17.29 -2.29
C VAL A 117 15.93 -16.29 -2.36
N VAL A 118 15.61 -15.02 -2.21
CA VAL A 118 16.47 -14.20 -1.38
C VAL A 118 16.58 -15.06 -0.13
N GLN A 119 17.57 -15.95 -0.11
CA GLN A 119 17.86 -16.81 1.01
C GLN A 119 18.11 -15.78 2.07
N ARG A 120 17.10 -15.57 2.91
CA ARG A 120 17.34 -14.90 4.17
C ARG A 120 18.40 -15.80 4.80
N PRO A 121 19.57 -15.25 5.14
CA PRO A 121 20.52 -16.03 5.91
C PRO A 121 19.76 -16.64 7.08
N ALA A 122 19.95 -17.94 7.30
CA ALA A 122 19.38 -18.62 8.45
C ALA A 122 19.68 -17.79 9.70
N GLY A 123 18.68 -17.61 10.57
CA GLY A 123 18.80 -16.68 11.70
C GLY A 123 18.61 -15.18 11.40
N THR A 124 17.96 -14.79 10.30
CA THR A 124 17.52 -13.39 10.14
C THR A 124 16.56 -13.04 11.28
N GLN A 125 16.91 -12.02 12.06
CA GLN A 125 16.11 -11.51 13.17
C GLN A 125 14.96 -10.61 12.67
N LEU A 126 14.02 -10.31 13.56
CA LEU A 126 12.96 -9.33 13.29
C LEU A 126 13.60 -7.93 13.20
N GLY A 127 13.60 -7.33 12.01
CA GLY A 127 14.17 -5.98 11.81
C GLY A 127 13.08 -4.91 11.73
N ILE A 128 13.26 -3.78 12.41
CA ILE A 128 12.37 -2.62 12.39
C ILE A 128 13.16 -1.38 11.95
N ASP A 129 12.72 -0.75 10.87
CA ASP A 129 13.27 0.49 10.33
C ASP A 129 12.15 1.52 10.06
N GLY A 130 12.50 2.79 9.91
CA GLY A 130 11.60 3.84 9.44
C GLY A 130 11.59 5.09 10.29
N SER A 131 10.40 5.67 10.47
CA SER A 131 10.15 6.90 11.21
C SER A 131 8.72 6.91 11.76
N GLU A 132 8.29 8.02 12.36
CA GLU A 132 6.89 8.20 12.75
C GLU A 132 5.90 8.23 11.57
N HIS A 133 6.36 8.42 10.33
CA HIS A 133 5.49 8.48 9.14
C HIS A 133 5.31 7.14 8.43
N PHE A 134 6.25 6.22 8.63
CA PHE A 134 6.22 4.90 8.02
C PHE A 134 7.07 3.91 8.83
N LEU A 135 6.68 2.64 8.79
CA LEU A 135 7.50 1.54 9.28
C LEU A 135 7.83 0.54 8.18
N ALA A 136 9.06 0.07 8.21
CA ALA A 136 9.55 -1.04 7.43
C ALA A 136 9.87 -2.19 8.38
N VAL A 137 9.19 -3.33 8.18
CA VAL A 137 9.36 -4.51 9.02
C VAL A 137 9.88 -5.66 8.18
N THR A 138 11.00 -6.22 8.61
CA THR A 138 11.56 -7.46 8.06
C THR A 138 11.24 -8.57 9.03
N LEU A 139 10.32 -9.47 8.65
CA LEU A 139 10.01 -10.65 9.46
C LEU A 139 11.28 -11.49 9.73
N PRO A 140 11.34 -12.24 10.82
CA PRO A 140 12.44 -13.18 11.05
C PRO A 140 12.42 -14.34 10.02
N SER A 141 13.41 -15.23 10.09
CA SER A 141 13.39 -16.49 9.35
C SER A 141 12.13 -17.31 9.66
N ARG A 142 11.65 -18.09 8.68
CA ARG A 142 10.42 -18.91 8.81
C ARG A 142 10.49 -19.98 9.90
N GLU A 143 11.70 -20.39 10.25
CA GLU A 143 11.98 -21.34 11.33
C GLU A 143 11.84 -20.71 12.73
N ASN A 144 11.78 -19.37 12.84
CA ASN A 144 11.59 -18.68 14.10
C ASN A 144 10.15 -18.95 14.62
N PRO A 145 9.97 -19.42 15.87
CA PRO A 145 8.65 -19.69 16.44
C PRO A 145 7.68 -18.50 16.40
N ALA A 146 8.19 -17.27 16.48
CA ALA A 146 7.38 -16.05 16.44
C ALA A 146 6.94 -15.65 15.02
N TYR A 147 7.42 -16.32 13.97
CA TYR A 147 7.19 -15.92 12.57
C TYR A 147 5.71 -15.78 12.23
N ASN A 148 4.90 -16.79 12.54
CA ASN A 148 3.47 -16.77 12.21
C ASN A 148 2.72 -15.71 13.02
N THR A 149 3.05 -15.55 14.29
CA THR A 149 2.47 -14.52 15.17
C THR A 149 2.75 -13.12 14.63
N LEU A 150 4.00 -12.86 14.24
CA LEU A 150 4.40 -11.57 13.65
C LEU A 150 3.75 -11.37 12.27
N LEU A 151 3.67 -12.40 11.43
CA LEU A 151 2.99 -12.31 10.14
C LEU A 151 1.51 -11.94 10.30
N THR A 152 0.82 -12.54 11.27
CA THR A 152 -0.57 -12.20 11.58
C THR A 152 -0.69 -10.77 12.09
N LEU A 153 0.18 -10.37 13.04
CA LEU A 153 0.23 -9.00 13.56
C LEU A 153 0.36 -7.96 12.43
N LEU A 154 1.25 -8.19 11.46
CA LEU A 154 1.45 -7.27 10.34
C LEU A 154 0.21 -7.20 9.42
N LYS A 155 -0.42 -8.34 9.14
CA LYS A 155 -1.64 -8.39 8.31
C LYS A 155 -2.81 -7.66 8.97
N GLU A 156 -2.98 -7.82 10.28
CA GLU A 156 -4.05 -7.17 11.05
C GLU A 156 -3.85 -5.65 11.12
N ASN A 157 -2.60 -5.18 11.10
CA ASN A 157 -2.26 -3.77 11.22
C ASN A 157 -2.01 -3.07 9.86
N SER A 158 -2.64 -3.55 8.78
CA SER A 158 -2.61 -2.93 7.45
C SER A 158 -1.21 -2.79 6.81
N PHE A 159 -0.23 -3.61 7.22
CA PHE A 159 1.06 -3.62 6.53
C PHE A 159 0.92 -4.24 5.13
N VAL A 160 1.63 -3.66 4.17
CA VAL A 160 1.68 -4.14 2.79
C VAL A 160 3.03 -4.76 2.50
N LEU A 161 3.05 -6.00 2.02
CA LEU A 161 4.28 -6.67 1.60
C LEU A 161 4.77 -6.08 0.28
N GLU A 162 6.02 -5.61 0.27
CA GLU A 162 6.76 -5.30 -0.96
C GLU A 162 7.46 -6.58 -1.44
N PRO A 163 7.03 -7.22 -2.56
CA PRO A 163 7.54 -8.53 -2.95
C PRO A 163 9.02 -8.53 -3.33
N SER A 164 9.53 -7.39 -3.82
CA SER A 164 10.88 -7.26 -4.35
C SER A 164 11.97 -7.38 -3.27
N ASN A 165 11.74 -6.81 -2.08
CA ASN A 165 12.66 -6.84 -0.94
C ASN A 165 12.12 -7.62 0.28
N ARG A 166 10.87 -8.09 0.20
CA ARG A 166 10.16 -8.84 1.26
C ARG A 166 10.01 -8.07 2.57
N THR A 167 10.05 -6.74 2.48
CA THR A 167 9.79 -5.82 3.59
C THR A 167 8.30 -5.54 3.66
N TRP A 168 7.77 -5.52 4.87
CA TRP A 168 6.39 -5.13 5.15
C TRP A 168 6.37 -3.64 5.47
N TRP A 169 5.51 -2.90 4.78
CA TRP A 169 5.43 -1.45 4.92
C TRP A 169 4.12 -1.06 5.57
N LEU A 170 4.21 -0.33 6.67
CA LEU A 170 3.11 0.49 7.15
C LEU A 170 3.39 1.91 6.73
N ARG A 171 2.48 2.48 5.95
CA ARG A 171 2.51 3.90 5.57
C ARG A 171 1.39 4.59 6.33
N ASP A 172 1.51 5.91 6.42
CA ASP A 172 0.64 6.81 7.19
C ASP A 172 1.12 7.01 8.63
N ARG A 173 1.25 8.29 9.01
CA ARG A 173 1.77 8.70 10.32
C ARG A 173 0.85 8.29 11.46
N HIS A 174 -0.46 8.48 11.28
CA HIS A 174 -1.45 8.14 12.30
C HIS A 174 -1.48 6.63 12.55
N LYS A 175 -1.48 5.82 11.49
CA LYS A 175 -1.38 4.35 11.61
C LYS A 175 -0.08 3.91 12.27
N THR A 176 1.04 4.51 11.86
CA THR A 176 2.36 4.20 12.40
C THR A 176 2.44 4.48 13.90
N LEU A 177 2.01 5.67 14.34
CA LEU A 177 2.05 6.04 15.76
C LEU A 177 1.09 5.19 16.60
N ASN A 178 -0.11 4.88 16.09
CA ASN A 178 -1.02 3.95 16.77
C ASN A 178 -0.44 2.53 16.90
N PHE A 179 0.21 2.03 15.85
CA PHE A 179 0.88 0.73 15.87
C PHE A 179 2.04 0.70 16.87
N LEU A 180 2.91 1.71 16.85
CA LEU A 180 4.01 1.82 17.81
C LEU A 180 3.48 1.92 19.24
N SER A 181 2.42 2.70 19.46
CA SER A 181 1.80 2.81 20.78
C SER A 181 1.33 1.48 21.35
N ALA A 182 0.77 0.60 20.52
CA ALA A 182 0.22 -0.67 20.96
C ALA A 182 1.26 -1.81 21.04
N HIS A 183 2.39 -1.68 20.33
CA HIS A 183 3.27 -2.83 20.09
C HIS A 183 4.76 -2.56 20.28
N LEU A 184 5.21 -1.31 20.50
CA LEU A 184 6.65 -0.99 20.58
C LEU A 184 7.35 -1.76 21.71
N ALA A 185 6.77 -1.78 22.92
CA ALA A 185 7.33 -2.52 24.05
C ALA A 185 7.43 -4.02 23.72
N ARG A 186 6.35 -4.61 23.21
CA ARG A 186 6.32 -6.02 22.80
C ARG A 186 7.34 -6.35 21.71
N LEU A 187 7.52 -5.47 20.72
CA LEU A 187 8.52 -5.64 19.66
C LEU A 187 9.93 -5.66 20.23
N ARG A 188 10.23 -4.76 21.19
CA ARG A 188 11.55 -4.67 21.82
C ARG A 188 11.82 -5.80 22.81
N ASP A 189 10.90 -6.05 23.73
CA ASP A 189 11.15 -6.89 24.90
C ASP A 189 10.80 -8.36 24.67
N LEU A 190 9.68 -8.63 23.96
CA LEU A 190 9.22 -10.00 23.71
C LEU A 190 9.80 -10.58 22.42
N PHE A 191 9.81 -9.78 21.35
CA PHE A 191 10.26 -10.24 20.04
C PHE A 191 11.73 -9.94 19.75
N CYS A 192 12.43 -9.25 20.66
CA CYS A 192 13.84 -8.88 20.54
C CYS A 192 14.15 -8.26 19.17
N ALA A 193 13.31 -7.33 18.72
CA ALA A 193 13.45 -6.73 17.41
C ALA A 193 14.73 -5.90 17.29
N ASP A 194 15.43 -6.06 16.18
CA ASP A 194 16.58 -5.25 15.80
C ASP A 194 16.06 -3.92 15.23
N PHE A 195 16.15 -2.86 16.04
CA PHE A 195 15.87 -1.50 15.59
C PHE A 195 17.09 -0.91 14.91
N THR A 196 16.90 -0.37 13.70
CA THR A 196 18.01 0.25 12.97
C THR A 196 18.42 1.58 13.63
N PRO A 197 19.68 2.01 13.48
CA PRO A 197 20.10 3.35 13.91
C PRO A 197 19.28 4.48 13.26
N ASN A 198 18.78 4.25 12.04
CA ASN A 198 17.91 5.19 11.35
C ASN A 198 16.55 5.31 12.05
N PHE A 199 15.93 4.19 12.45
CA PHE A 199 14.71 4.20 13.25
C PHE A 199 14.94 4.94 14.56
N GLU A 200 15.96 4.55 15.32
CA GLU A 200 16.24 5.16 16.64
C GLU A 200 16.43 6.67 16.55
N LYS A 201 17.14 7.14 15.52
CA LYS A 201 17.31 8.58 15.25
C LYS A 201 15.97 9.26 14.95
N ASN A 202 15.16 8.70 14.05
CA ASN A 202 13.91 9.33 13.58
C ASN A 202 12.74 9.18 14.55
N THR A 203 12.88 8.37 15.60
CA THR A 203 11.90 8.22 16.68
C THR A 203 12.42 8.68 18.03
N ALA A 204 13.57 9.37 18.07
CA ALA A 204 14.20 9.81 19.32
C ALA A 204 13.37 10.81 20.13
N HIS A 205 12.36 11.45 19.53
CA HIS A 205 11.40 12.35 20.19
C HIS A 205 10.12 11.66 20.65
N LEU A 206 9.92 10.36 20.34
CA LEU A 206 8.81 9.57 20.86
C LEU A 206 9.04 9.25 22.34
N ARG A 207 8.01 9.38 23.17
CA ARG A 207 8.02 9.03 24.60
C ARG A 207 6.80 8.19 24.92
N VAL A 208 6.87 7.36 25.95
CA VAL A 208 5.68 6.70 26.50
C VAL A 208 5.03 7.67 27.49
N ALA A 209 3.70 7.77 27.44
CA ALA A 209 2.92 8.55 28.41
C ALA A 209 3.02 7.91 29.80
N GLU A 210 3.12 8.73 30.84
CA GLU A 210 3.29 8.28 32.21
C GLU A 210 1.92 8.03 32.85
N ILE A 211 1.78 6.92 33.59
CA ILE A 211 0.62 6.68 34.45
C ILE A 211 1.00 7.11 35.86
N ALA A 212 0.40 8.20 36.33
CA ALA A 212 0.51 8.64 37.71
C ALA A 212 -0.62 8.00 38.53
N ALA A 213 -0.27 7.40 39.66
CA ALA A 213 -1.22 6.85 40.61
C ALA A 213 -1.11 7.62 41.93
N ASP A 214 -2.24 8.12 42.42
CA ASP A 214 -2.36 8.71 43.75
C ASP A 214 -3.31 7.85 44.60
N VAL A 215 -2.89 7.51 45.80
CA VAL A 215 -3.63 6.62 46.71
C VAL A 215 -3.83 7.35 48.02
N ALA A 216 -5.08 7.59 48.37
CA ALA A 216 -5.47 8.23 49.62
C ALA A 216 -6.29 7.26 50.48
N GLU A 217 -5.90 7.09 51.74
CA GLU A 217 -6.68 6.31 52.71
C GLU A 217 -7.93 7.10 53.13
N THR A 218 -9.08 6.45 53.11
CA THR A 218 -10.39 7.02 53.40
C THR A 218 -11.11 6.10 54.36
N GLY A 219 -10.83 6.24 55.66
CA GLY A 219 -11.38 5.34 56.70
C GLY A 219 -10.87 3.92 56.53
N ASP A 220 -11.78 2.94 56.44
CA ASP A 220 -11.43 1.52 56.18
C ASP A 220 -11.24 1.20 54.68
N SER A 221 -11.04 2.22 53.83
CA SER A 221 -10.98 2.07 52.37
C SER A 221 -9.87 2.92 51.74
N PHE A 222 -9.59 2.69 50.46
CA PHE A 222 -8.62 3.47 49.70
C PHE A 222 -9.30 4.13 48.49
N SER A 223 -9.01 5.40 48.26
CA SER A 223 -9.32 6.12 47.03
C SER A 223 -8.08 6.11 46.14
N VAL A 224 -8.21 5.52 44.95
CA VAL A 224 -7.12 5.46 43.96
C VAL A 224 -7.49 6.33 42.77
N THR A 225 -6.65 7.32 42.49
CA THR A 225 -6.75 8.17 41.29
C THR A 225 -5.63 7.80 40.32
N LEU A 226 -6.00 7.34 39.13
CA LEU A 226 -5.05 7.11 38.04
C LEU A 226 -5.16 8.26 37.04
N ALA A 227 -4.04 8.86 36.66
CA ALA A 227 -3.96 9.92 35.67
C ALA A 227 -2.92 9.57 34.59
N LEU A 228 -3.29 9.74 33.33
CA LEU A 228 -2.37 9.64 32.20
C LEU A 228 -1.72 11.02 31.97
N ARG A 229 -0.39 11.08 31.90
CA ARG A 229 0.37 12.32 31.68
C ARG A 229 1.15 12.24 30.38
N ALA A 230 0.99 13.26 29.54
CA ALA A 230 1.67 13.39 28.25
C ALA A 230 2.25 14.81 28.11
N GLY A 231 3.39 15.05 28.74
CA GLY A 231 4.01 16.38 28.81
C GLY A 231 3.11 17.37 29.56
N SER A 232 3.00 18.58 29.03
CA SER A 232 2.15 19.67 29.56
C SER A 232 0.68 19.62 29.14
N ALA A 233 0.24 18.52 28.51
CA ALA A 233 -1.12 18.41 27.99
C ALA A 233 -2.19 18.34 29.10
N ASP A 234 -3.32 19.00 28.85
CA ASP A 234 -4.48 18.98 29.74
C ASP A 234 -5.35 17.74 29.51
N GLU A 235 -6.21 17.46 30.48
CA GLU A 235 -7.09 16.28 30.48
C GLU A 235 -8.07 16.28 29.30
N SER A 236 -8.56 17.45 28.87
CA SER A 236 -9.52 17.55 27.77
C SER A 236 -8.91 17.11 26.43
N THR A 237 -7.65 17.47 26.20
CA THR A 237 -6.89 17.06 25.01
C THR A 237 -6.62 15.56 25.03
N LEU A 238 -6.25 14.99 26.18
CA LEU A 238 -6.06 13.55 26.36
C LEU A 238 -7.35 12.77 26.07
N ARG A 239 -8.48 13.20 26.63
CA ARG A 239 -9.79 12.59 26.37
C ARG A 239 -10.17 12.66 24.90
N THR A 240 -9.90 13.78 24.23
CA THR A 240 -10.16 13.93 22.79
C THR A 240 -9.30 13.01 21.95
N ALA A 241 -8.01 12.84 22.29
CA ALA A 241 -7.13 11.90 21.60
C ALA A 241 -7.67 10.46 21.70
N VAL A 242 -8.05 10.03 22.90
CA VAL A 242 -8.64 8.70 23.12
C VAL A 242 -9.96 8.55 22.36
N ALA A 243 -10.85 9.54 22.42
CA ALA A 243 -12.15 9.51 21.74
C ALA A 243 -12.02 9.46 20.21
N THR A 244 -10.94 10.02 19.65
CA THR A 244 -10.65 10.00 18.21
C THR A 244 -9.78 8.81 17.78
N ASN A 245 -9.65 7.80 18.65
CA ASN A 245 -8.83 6.61 18.42
C ASN A 245 -7.35 6.94 18.09
N ARG A 246 -6.85 8.05 18.65
CA ARG A 246 -5.43 8.40 18.66
C ARG A 246 -4.84 7.90 19.97
N SER A 247 -4.05 6.85 19.88
CA SER A 247 -3.27 6.30 21.00
C SER A 247 -1.97 7.11 21.19
N TYR A 248 -1.95 8.39 20.81
CA TYR A 248 -0.78 9.24 20.96
C TYR A 248 -1.18 10.71 21.03
N LEU A 249 -0.30 11.52 21.61
CA LEU A 249 -0.45 12.96 21.73
C LEU A 249 0.83 13.71 21.40
N GLU A 250 0.70 14.86 20.76
CA GLU A 250 1.83 15.77 20.54
C GLU A 250 1.79 16.86 21.61
N SER A 251 2.89 17.01 22.35
CA SER A 251 3.05 18.05 23.36
C SER A 251 4.54 18.34 23.57
N ASP A 252 4.88 19.59 23.88
CA ASP A 252 6.26 20.02 24.17
C ASP A 252 7.30 19.62 23.09
N GLY A 253 6.88 19.63 21.81
CA GLY A 253 7.73 19.22 20.69
C GLY A 253 8.06 17.72 20.64
N LYS A 254 7.36 16.90 21.43
CA LYS A 254 7.49 15.44 21.50
C LYS A 254 6.17 14.77 21.14
N VAL A 255 6.24 13.47 20.87
CA VAL A 255 5.06 12.62 20.68
C VAL A 255 5.02 11.61 21.82
N PHE A 256 3.95 11.64 22.60
CA PHE A 256 3.68 10.73 23.70
C PHE A 256 2.77 9.60 23.21
N LEU A 257 3.24 8.36 23.25
CA LEU A 257 2.51 7.15 22.94
C LEU A 257 1.77 6.66 24.18
N PHE A 258 0.51 6.25 24.03
CA PHE A 258 -0.29 5.68 25.10
C PHE A 258 -0.08 4.16 25.12
N ASP A 259 0.77 3.68 26.01
CA ASP A 259 0.99 2.25 26.15
C ASP A 259 -0.32 1.54 26.54
N LYS A 260 -0.54 0.36 25.97
CA LYS A 260 -1.80 -0.39 26.09
C LYS A 260 -1.62 -1.73 26.78
#